data_AF-A0A2E1ATG7-F1
#
_entry.id   AF-A0A2E1ATG7-F1
#
_cell.length_a   1.000
_cell.length_b   1.000
_cell.length_c   1.000
_cell.angle_alpha   90.00
_cell.angle_beta   90.00
_cell.angle_gamma   90.00
#
_symmetry.space_group_name_H-M   'P 1'
#
loop_
_entity.id
_entity.type
_entity.pdbx_description
1 polymer ?
#
loop_
_entity_poly.entity_id
_entity_poly.type
_entity_poly.pdbx_seq_one_letter_code
_entity_poly.pdbx_strand_id
1 'polypeptide(L)' 'GVSTDEENLKGWFDAGVTCVGMGSKLISKEILANKDFKGLENLVRETLAKIIKIRS' A
#
# COMPACT_ATOMS: atom_id res chain seq x y z
N GLY A 1 2.21 -6.35 10.36
CA GLY A 1 2.96 -5.58 9.34
C GLY A 1 1.99 -4.69 8.58
N VAL A 2 2.47 -3.65 7.90
CA VAL A 2 1.64 -2.72 7.13
C VAL A 2 1.07 -3.42 5.88
N SER A 3 -0.23 -3.29 5.62
CA SER A 3 -0.89 -3.74 4.38
C SER A 3 -1.51 -2.58 3.60
N THR A 4 -2.00 -2.86 2.39
CA THR A 4 -2.68 -1.91 1.49
C THR A 4 -4.17 -1.72 1.81
N ASP A 5 -4.65 -2.35 2.89
CA ASP A 5 -6.04 -2.30 3.34
C ASP A 5 -6.28 -0.98 4.09
N GLU A 6 -7.43 -0.35 3.84
CA GLU A 6 -7.75 0.98 4.40
C GLU A 6 -7.76 0.97 5.93
N GLU A 7 -8.34 -0.07 6.55
CA GLU A 7 -8.37 -0.23 8.01
C GLU A 7 -6.97 -0.37 8.62
N ASN A 8 -6.07 -1.12 7.96
CA ASN A 8 -4.71 -1.30 8.44
C ASN A 8 -3.93 0.01 8.33
N LEU A 9 -4.00 0.69 7.18
CA LEU A 9 -3.37 1.99 6.97
C LEU A 9 -3.89 3.02 7.97
N LYS A 10 -5.21 3.10 8.16
CA LYS A 10 -5.83 4.01 9.14
C LYS A 10 -5.33 3.74 10.54
N GLY A 11 -5.27 2.48 10.98
CA GLY A 11 -4.74 2.13 12.29
C GLY A 11 -3.29 2.60 12.51
N TRP A 12 -2.45 2.55 11.48
CA TRP A 12 -1.07 3.07 11.58
C TRP A 12 -1.01 4.60 11.65
N PHE A 13 -1.75 5.29 10.78
CA PHE A 13 -1.77 6.76 10.78
C PHE A 13 -2.43 7.33 12.04
N ASP A 14 -3.49 6.69 12.56
CA ASP A 14 -4.13 7.03 13.84
C ASP A 14 -3.17 6.83 15.02
N ALA A 15 -2.26 5.85 14.93
CA ALA A 15 -1.18 5.66 15.91
C ALA A 15 -0.08 6.73 15.84
N GLY A 16 -0.18 7.70 14.92
CA GLY A 16 0.69 8.87 14.84
C GLY A 16 1.97 8.67 14.03
N VAL A 17 2.05 7.62 13.21
CA VAL A 17 3.25 7.41 12.36
C VAL A 17 3.29 8.41 11.20
N THR A 18 4.48 8.94 10.91
CA THR A 18 4.66 9.89 9.80
C THR A 18 4.68 9.20 8.42
N CYS A 19 5.21 7.98 8.38
CA CYS A 19 5.35 7.18 7.17
C CYS A 19 5.18 5.69 7.46
N VAL A 20 4.85 4.93 6.42
CA VAL A 20 4.76 3.46 6.47
C VAL A 20 5.58 2.85 5.35
N GLY A 21 6.31 1.79 5.65
CA GLY A 21 7.07 1.02 4.67
C GLY A 21 6.32 -0.24 4.26
N MET A 22 6.09 -0.43 2.96
CA MET A 22 5.45 -1.62 2.40
C MET A 22 6.37 -2.27 1.36
N GLY A 23 6.83 -3.48 1.65
CA GLY A 23 7.66 -4.28 0.74
C GLY A 23 6.83 -5.29 -0.03
N SER A 24 6.84 -6.54 0.44
CA SER A 24 6.18 -7.70 -0.20
C SER A 24 4.66 -7.58 -0.39
N LYS A 25 4.01 -6.61 0.27
CA LYS A 25 2.60 -6.29 0.08
C LYS A 25 2.31 -5.45 -1.17
N LEU A 26 3.30 -4.69 -1.66
CA LEU A 26 3.23 -4.00 -2.95
C LEU A 26 3.90 -4.83 -4.05
N ILE A 27 5.12 -5.32 -3.78
CA ILE A 27 5.90 -6.08 -4.76
C ILE A 27 5.85 -7.56 -4.37
N SER A 28 4.76 -8.23 -4.74
CA SER A 28 4.58 -9.66 -4.46
C SER A 28 5.42 -10.53 -5.40
N LYS A 29 5.73 -11.76 -4.97
CA LYS A 29 6.41 -12.74 -5.83
C LYS A 29 5.59 -13.07 -7.08
N GLU A 30 4.26 -13.04 -6.99
CA GLU A 30 3.35 -13.30 -8.11
C GLU A 30 3.42 -12.19 -9.16
N ILE A 31 3.43 -10.92 -8.74
CA ILE A 31 3.62 -9.79 -9.66
C ILE A 31 4.93 -9.93 -10.42
N LEU A 32 6.02 -10.31 -9.74
CA LEU A 32 7.32 -10.52 -10.37
C LEU A 32 7.34 -11.74 -11.29
N ALA A 33 6.74 -12.86 -10.88
CA ALA A 33 6.67 -14.08 -11.68
C ALA A 33 5.85 -13.86 -12.96
N ASN A 34 4.74 -13.11 -12.86
CA ASN A 34 3.85 -12.81 -13.98
C ASN A 34 4.30 -11.58 -14.79
N LYS A 35 5.36 -10.87 -14.35
CA LYS A 35 5.80 -9.58 -14.91
C LYS A 35 4.65 -8.57 -15.02
N ASP A 36 3.73 -8.59 -14.06
CA ASP A 36 2.53 -7.76 -14.07
C ASP A 36 2.82 -6.36 -13.52
N PHE A 37 3.63 -5.60 -14.26
CA PHE A 37 4.01 -4.25 -13.87
C PHE A 37 2.84 -3.27 -13.93
N LYS A 38 1.82 -3.56 -14.74
CA LYS A 38 0.62 -2.72 -14.86
C LYS A 38 -0.29 -2.91 -13.65
N GLY A 39 -0.46 -4.15 -13.19
CA GLY A 39 -1.13 -4.44 -11.92
C GLY A 39 -0.41 -3.80 -10.74
N LEU A 40 0.93 -3.87 -10.71
CA LEU A 40 1.74 -3.19 -9.69
C LEU A 40 1.52 -1.67 -9.69
N GLU A 41 1.54 -1.03 -10.86
CA GLU A 41 1.31 0.41 -10.99
C GLU A 41 -0.07 0.81 -10.46
N ASN A 42 -1.11 0.08 -10.84
CA ASN A 42 -2.48 0.31 -10.37
C ASN A 42 -2.59 0.14 -8.85
N LEU A 43 -2.03 -0.94 -8.31
CA LEU A 43 -2.01 -1.21 -6.87
C LEU A 43 -1.34 -0.08 -6.08
N VAL A 44 -0.18 0.41 -6.57
CA VAL A 44 0.54 1.53 -5.95
C VAL A 44 -0.32 2.80 -6.00
N ARG A 45 -0.93 3.09 -7.15
CA ARG A 45 -1.79 4.26 -7.34
C ARG A 45 -3.00 4.25 -6.40
N GLU A 46 -3.69 3.11 -6.30
CA GLU A 46 -4.82 2.93 -5.38
C GLU A 46 -4.39 3.06 -3.93
N THR A 47 -3.26 2.47 -3.56
CA THR A 47 -2.73 2.56 -2.20
C THR A 47 -2.40 4.00 -1.82
N LEU A 48 -1.75 4.76 -2.72
CA LEU A 48 -1.48 6.19 -2.51
C LEU A 48 -2.76 7.01 -2.38
N ALA A 49 -3.77 6.74 -3.21
CA ALA A 49 -5.07 7.41 -3.12
C ALA A 49 -5.75 7.16 -1.76
N LYS A 50 -5.71 5.92 -1.26
CA LYS A 50 -6.20 5.58 0.09
C LYS A 50 -5.44 6.35 1.18
N ILE A 51 -4.11 6.40 1.11
CA ILE A 51 -3.28 7.12 2.07
C ILE A 51 -3.61 8.62 2.09
N ILE A 52 -3.77 9.23 0.91
CA ILE A 52 -4.15 10.64 0.80
C ILE A 52 -5.51 10.87 1.46
N LYS A 53 -6.50 10.01 1.19
CA LYS A 53 -7.83 10.09 1.80
C LYS A 53 -7.82 9.96 3.32
N ILE A 54 -6.97 9.07 3.87
CA ILE A 54 -6.84 8.86 5.32
C ILE A 54 -6.17 10.07 6.01
N ARG A 55 -5.24 10.74 5.31
CA ARG A 55 -4.46 11.86 5.86
C ARG A 55 -5.10 13.24 5.63
N SER A 56 -6.14 13.32 4.79
CA SER A 56 -6.91 14.55 4.54
C SER A 56 -7.89 14.80 5.68
#